data_AF-A0A1Q6UID7-F1
#
_entry.id   AF-A0A1Q6UID7-F1
#
_cell.length_a   1.000
_cell.length_b   1.000
_cell.length_c   1.000
_cell.angle_alpha   90.00
_cell.angle_beta   90.00
_cell.angle_gamma   90.00
#
_symmetry.space_group_name_H-M   'P 1'
#
loop_
_entity.id
_entity.type
_entity.pdbx_description
1 polymer ?
#
loop_
_entity_poly.entity_id
_entity_poly.type
_entity_poly.pdbx_seq_one_letter_code
_entity_poly.pdbx_strand_id
1 'polypeptide(L)'
;MKKIIPYSLAAAFAFSAFSAYSGNMYFKNQGRFSEDTSWALDESKTQNGTVPTYEDTAVFYNVGGVSWITNIDTYVGNLILTKGANLSFGNQVLNQSVPANFTVNGAIKAQITDQRGEMVFGESFGDYEGTAAVEINAGSLEVGCEVYDNRTFSSYVPASLAFKFQSEQVTNATLNVGGDVKVGGVSVDGINAAATLSLGLDNVNVAGVMHMASNGSGYTFVSFAKECVLEVGGLSSLVDNKDVTIANGAGKAYNSSIVFKNAAGTDCQYIGVIADDGNNRNLEDVKGVVNITMDGDGTQRLYSSLKDNMEIKGSQLGTYTVKRGRLFMDNSRIASTHRLAALVMEGGEFGAAHYNSTSIGTAYFKSGEIRGGGFAFENFESHNALELLMTDKIVFSETLAKSADSGKIGINFTSKDGAALDLANYDYVIAEDAESIENWIEIITAGDLSGFDLESKLGENVYDANGDFYAIGVENGVAIFRWVESLDNGYSLQVGFAQVPEPAAVAAIFGMLALGFAALRRRRR
;
A
#
# COMPACT_ATOMS: atom_id res chain seq x y z
N MET A 1 -10.46 -8.41 -39.45
CA MET A 1 -9.97 -8.55 -38.06
C MET A 1 -10.36 -7.29 -37.30
N LYS A 2 -11.43 -7.39 -36.51
CA LYS A 2 -11.94 -6.27 -35.71
C LYS A 2 -11.11 -6.18 -34.43
N LYS A 3 -10.51 -5.01 -34.19
CA LYS A 3 -9.86 -4.67 -32.91
C LYS A 3 -10.96 -4.59 -31.85
N ILE A 4 -10.91 -5.48 -30.87
CA ILE A 4 -11.69 -5.41 -29.64
C ILE A 4 -10.87 -4.53 -28.69
N ILE A 5 -11.41 -3.34 -28.39
CA ILE A 5 -10.94 -2.48 -27.31
C ILE A 5 -11.75 -2.90 -26.07
N PRO A 6 -11.13 -3.23 -24.93
CA PRO A 6 -11.88 -3.52 -23.72
C PRO A 6 -12.50 -2.22 -23.19
N TYR A 7 -13.82 -2.22 -23.05
CA TYR A 7 -14.58 -1.16 -22.40
C TYR A 7 -14.36 -1.27 -20.89
N SER A 8 -13.41 -0.50 -20.34
CA SER A 8 -13.44 -0.12 -18.92
C SER A 8 -14.45 1.01 -18.77
N LEU A 9 -15.69 0.65 -18.46
CA LEU A 9 -16.73 1.61 -18.09
C LEU A 9 -16.41 2.10 -16.67
N ALA A 10 -15.61 3.16 -16.57
CA ALA A 10 -15.54 3.98 -15.37
C ALA A 10 -16.94 4.59 -15.17
N ALA A 11 -17.73 4.02 -14.26
CA ALA A 11 -18.92 4.67 -13.76
C ALA A 11 -18.46 5.96 -13.06
N ALA A 12 -18.74 7.09 -13.69
CA ALA A 12 -18.52 8.40 -13.09
C ALA A 12 -19.49 8.54 -11.91
N PHE A 13 -19.02 8.24 -10.71
CA PHE A 13 -19.77 8.46 -9.47
C PHE A 13 -19.86 9.97 -9.20
N ALA A 14 -20.92 10.60 -9.70
CA ALA A 14 -21.31 11.92 -9.27
C ALA A 14 -21.96 11.81 -7.88
N PHE A 15 -21.15 11.85 -6.82
CA PHE A 15 -21.65 11.98 -5.45
C PHE A 15 -22.23 13.39 -5.26
N SER A 16 -23.55 13.51 -5.35
CA SER A 16 -24.28 14.71 -4.92
C SER A 16 -24.24 14.86 -3.40
N ALA A 17 -24.09 16.10 -2.94
CA ALA A 17 -23.98 16.50 -1.55
C ALA A 17 -24.98 15.80 -0.60
N PHE A 18 -24.46 15.39 0.57
CA PHE A 18 -25.14 14.79 1.71
C PHE A 18 -26.61 15.20 1.88
N SER A 19 -27.54 14.25 1.72
CA SER A 19 -28.90 14.40 2.24
C SER A 19 -28.88 14.20 3.76
N ALA A 20 -29.55 15.07 4.50
CA ALA A 20 -29.89 14.81 5.90
C ALA A 20 -30.78 13.55 5.95
N TYR A 21 -30.31 12.49 6.60
CA TYR A 21 -30.93 11.15 6.56
C TYR A 21 -32.31 11.09 7.26
N SER A 22 -33.26 10.34 6.70
CA SER A 22 -34.70 10.38 7.05
C SER A 22 -35.15 9.45 8.20
N GLY A 23 -34.30 8.55 8.70
CA GLY A 23 -34.61 7.74 9.89
C GLY A 23 -33.75 6.48 10.03
N ASN A 24 -33.80 5.86 11.21
CA ASN A 24 -33.18 4.55 11.45
C ASN A 24 -34.21 3.44 11.25
N MET A 25 -33.89 2.43 10.44
CA MET A 25 -34.68 1.21 10.26
C MET A 25 -33.92 0.02 10.86
N TYR A 26 -34.51 -0.63 11.85
CA TYR A 26 -33.86 -1.71 12.60
C TYR A 26 -34.24 -3.07 12.03
N PHE A 27 -33.24 -3.86 11.62
CA PHE A 27 -33.49 -5.22 11.14
C PHE A 27 -33.89 -6.12 12.31
N LYS A 28 -35.00 -6.85 12.17
CA LYS A 28 -35.58 -7.61 13.29
C LYS A 28 -34.70 -8.79 13.71
N ASN A 29 -34.52 -9.77 12.83
CA ASN A 29 -33.64 -10.91 13.11
C ASN A 29 -33.29 -11.71 11.85
N GLN A 30 -34.27 -12.08 11.04
CA GLN A 30 -34.12 -12.90 9.84
C GLN A 30 -35.24 -12.56 8.85
N GLY A 31 -34.93 -12.50 7.56
CA GLY A 31 -35.91 -12.16 6.53
C GLY A 31 -35.26 -11.59 5.27
N ARG A 32 -36.06 -11.27 4.26
CA ARG A 32 -35.51 -10.59 3.07
C ARG A 32 -35.30 -9.11 3.36
N PHE A 33 -34.21 -8.55 2.85
CA PHE A 33 -33.91 -7.12 2.99
C PHE A 33 -35.03 -6.26 2.38
N SER A 34 -35.64 -6.71 1.29
CA SER A 34 -36.69 -6.01 0.53
C SER A 34 -38.11 -6.18 1.08
N GLU A 35 -38.29 -6.74 2.27
CA GLU A 35 -39.62 -6.96 2.88
C GLU A 35 -39.82 -6.07 4.11
N ASP A 36 -40.89 -5.26 4.13
CA ASP A 36 -41.25 -4.40 5.28
C ASP A 36 -41.33 -5.18 6.60
N THR A 37 -41.80 -6.43 6.54
CA THR A 37 -41.93 -7.30 7.71
C THR A 37 -40.61 -7.58 8.42
N SER A 38 -39.48 -7.43 7.73
CA SER A 38 -38.13 -7.60 8.25
C SER A 38 -37.63 -6.42 9.09
N TRP A 39 -38.32 -5.27 9.04
CA TRP A 39 -37.85 -4.01 9.61
C TRP A 39 -38.73 -3.48 10.73
N ALA A 40 -38.13 -2.69 11.61
CA ALA A 40 -38.78 -1.98 12.71
C ALA A 40 -38.36 -0.50 12.75
N LEU A 41 -39.22 0.36 13.29
CA LEU A 41 -38.93 1.79 13.47
C LEU A 41 -38.14 2.10 14.75
N ASP A 42 -38.03 1.12 15.65
CA ASP A 42 -37.42 1.25 16.96
C ASP A 42 -36.42 0.12 17.23
N GLU A 43 -35.38 0.42 18.02
CA GLU A 43 -34.33 -0.54 18.37
C GLU A 43 -34.86 -1.77 19.13
N SER A 44 -35.94 -1.59 19.93
CA SER A 44 -36.58 -2.71 20.64
C SER A 44 -37.41 -3.62 19.72
N LYS A 45 -37.52 -3.27 18.43
CA LYS A 45 -38.16 -4.05 17.36
C LYS A 45 -39.64 -4.31 17.61
N THR A 46 -40.31 -3.37 18.28
CA THR A 46 -41.72 -3.51 18.70
C THR A 46 -42.70 -2.88 17.71
N GLN A 47 -42.26 -1.89 16.93
CA GLN A 47 -43.05 -1.18 15.95
C GLN A 47 -42.62 -1.60 14.55
N ASN A 48 -43.57 -2.07 13.74
CA ASN A 48 -43.30 -2.43 12.35
C ASN A 48 -42.79 -1.22 11.57
N GLY A 49 -41.69 -1.42 10.86
CA GLY A 49 -41.11 -0.44 9.96
C GLY A 49 -41.35 -0.78 8.51
N THR A 50 -40.63 -0.08 7.66
CA THR A 50 -40.59 -0.28 6.21
C THR A 50 -39.18 -0.62 5.78
N VAL A 51 -39.03 -1.13 4.56
CA VAL A 51 -37.72 -1.28 3.93
C VAL A 51 -37.01 0.09 3.93
N PRO A 52 -35.75 0.17 4.41
CA PRO A 52 -34.98 1.40 4.36
C PRO A 52 -34.74 1.83 2.91
N THR A 53 -34.91 3.11 2.66
CA THR A 53 -34.65 3.75 1.38
C THR A 53 -33.20 4.22 1.27
N TYR A 54 -32.84 4.79 0.12
CA TYR A 54 -31.52 5.38 -0.13
C TYR A 54 -31.20 6.61 0.75
N GLU A 55 -32.17 7.09 1.54
CA GLU A 55 -32.03 8.19 2.52
C GLU A 55 -32.03 7.71 3.98
N ASP A 56 -32.34 6.43 4.21
CA ASP A 56 -32.46 5.88 5.56
C ASP A 56 -31.17 5.19 6.03
N THR A 57 -31.05 5.03 7.34
CA THR A 57 -29.98 4.22 7.95
C THR A 57 -30.53 2.84 8.32
N ALA A 58 -30.04 1.80 7.66
CA ALA A 58 -30.30 0.41 8.06
C ALA A 58 -29.42 0.03 9.25
N VAL A 59 -30.03 -0.43 10.34
CA VAL A 59 -29.34 -0.79 11.59
C VAL A 59 -29.53 -2.27 11.89
N PHE A 60 -28.42 -2.99 11.92
CA PHE A 60 -28.34 -4.40 12.31
C PHE A 60 -27.78 -4.48 13.73
N TYR A 61 -28.61 -4.14 14.71
CA TYR A 61 -28.23 -4.17 16.13
C TYR A 61 -28.51 -5.54 16.76
N ASN A 62 -27.43 -6.23 17.17
CA ASN A 62 -27.47 -7.49 17.91
C ASN A 62 -28.41 -8.53 17.28
N VAL A 63 -28.26 -8.75 15.96
CA VAL A 63 -29.05 -9.72 15.20
C VAL A 63 -28.32 -11.04 15.10
N GLY A 64 -29.04 -12.16 15.06
CA GLY A 64 -28.43 -13.50 14.96
C GLY A 64 -28.80 -14.26 13.69
N GLY A 65 -29.79 -13.79 12.94
CA GLY A 65 -30.23 -14.41 11.69
C GLY A 65 -29.68 -13.72 10.45
N VAL A 66 -30.18 -14.17 9.29
CA VAL A 66 -29.71 -13.73 7.97
C VAL A 66 -30.69 -12.74 7.34
N SER A 67 -30.16 -11.66 6.78
CA SER A 67 -30.87 -10.79 5.85
C SER A 67 -30.54 -11.17 4.42
N TRP A 68 -31.53 -11.66 3.68
CA TRP A 68 -31.33 -12.06 2.28
C TRP A 68 -31.51 -10.87 1.34
N ILE A 69 -30.45 -10.54 0.61
CA ILE A 69 -30.50 -9.64 -0.53
C ILE A 69 -30.96 -10.47 -1.73
N THR A 70 -32.21 -10.26 -2.15
CA THR A 70 -32.86 -11.07 -3.20
C THR A 70 -33.19 -10.28 -4.47
N ASN A 71 -33.02 -8.96 -4.42
CA ASN A 71 -33.12 -8.08 -5.56
C ASN A 71 -31.77 -7.92 -6.23
N ILE A 72 -31.76 -7.66 -7.54
CA ILE A 72 -30.54 -7.32 -8.28
C ILE A 72 -29.95 -6.03 -7.77
N ASP A 73 -30.78 -5.01 -7.57
CA ASP A 73 -30.34 -3.72 -7.06
C ASP A 73 -30.97 -3.46 -5.69
N THR A 74 -30.13 -3.10 -4.72
CA THR A 74 -30.53 -2.68 -3.38
C THR A 74 -29.78 -1.41 -3.01
N TYR A 75 -30.49 -0.39 -2.52
CA TYR A 75 -29.94 0.92 -2.17
C TYR A 75 -30.35 1.29 -0.74
N VAL A 76 -29.39 1.81 0.03
CA VAL A 76 -29.62 2.34 1.38
C VAL A 76 -28.76 3.58 1.63
N GLY A 77 -29.21 4.48 2.50
CA GLY A 77 -28.45 5.66 2.91
C GLY A 77 -27.19 5.28 3.67
N ASN A 78 -27.34 4.77 4.89
CA ASN A 78 -26.21 4.24 5.68
C ASN A 78 -26.49 2.82 6.15
N LEU A 79 -25.42 2.11 6.51
CA LEU A 79 -25.51 0.78 7.08
C LEU A 79 -24.71 0.70 8.37
N ILE A 80 -25.39 0.46 9.49
CA ILE A 80 -24.77 0.21 10.79
C ILE A 80 -24.88 -1.28 11.10
N LEU A 81 -23.74 -1.92 11.32
CA LEU A 81 -23.60 -3.32 11.64
C LEU A 81 -23.02 -3.45 13.05
N THR A 82 -23.64 -4.31 13.87
CA THR A 82 -23.05 -4.79 15.10
C THR A 82 -23.12 -6.32 15.16
N LYS A 83 -22.87 -6.90 16.34
CA LYS A 83 -22.83 -8.34 16.62
C LYS A 83 -23.77 -9.16 15.72
N GLY A 84 -23.16 -10.05 14.94
CA GLY A 84 -23.86 -11.12 14.22
C GLY A 84 -24.66 -10.66 13.00
N ALA A 85 -24.55 -9.39 12.59
CA ALA A 85 -25.15 -8.91 11.35
C ALA A 85 -24.69 -9.76 10.15
N ASN A 86 -25.64 -10.36 9.44
CA ASN A 86 -25.36 -11.18 8.28
C ASN A 86 -26.25 -10.73 7.12
N LEU A 87 -25.64 -10.10 6.12
CA LEU A 87 -26.25 -9.72 4.86
C LEU A 87 -25.75 -10.70 3.79
N SER A 88 -26.64 -11.53 3.27
CA SER A 88 -26.28 -12.57 2.30
C SER A 88 -27.07 -12.41 1.00
N PHE A 89 -26.38 -12.45 -0.14
CA PHE A 89 -27.03 -12.55 -1.45
C PHE A 89 -27.73 -13.91 -1.57
N GLY A 90 -29.04 -13.90 -1.80
CA GLY A 90 -29.87 -15.11 -1.91
C GLY A 90 -29.81 -15.72 -3.30
N ASN A 91 -30.28 -16.96 -3.44
CA ASN A 91 -30.28 -17.69 -4.71
C ASN A 91 -31.05 -16.99 -5.86
N GLN A 92 -31.91 -16.00 -5.56
CA GLN A 92 -32.65 -15.23 -6.56
C GLN A 92 -31.73 -14.42 -7.48
N VAL A 93 -30.51 -14.10 -7.04
CA VAL A 93 -29.55 -13.34 -7.85
C VAL A 93 -28.65 -14.22 -8.73
N LEU A 94 -28.85 -15.54 -8.74
CA LEU A 94 -28.14 -16.45 -9.64
C LEU A 94 -28.58 -16.26 -11.09
N ASN A 95 -27.65 -16.49 -12.01
CA ASN A 95 -27.82 -16.51 -13.46
C ASN A 95 -28.36 -15.19 -14.05
N GLN A 96 -28.00 -14.08 -13.42
CA GLN A 96 -28.39 -12.74 -13.83
C GLN A 96 -27.40 -12.21 -14.86
N SER A 97 -27.89 -11.40 -15.79
CA SER A 97 -27.04 -10.82 -16.86
C SER A 97 -26.15 -9.67 -16.38
N VAL A 98 -26.36 -9.20 -15.16
CA VAL A 98 -25.64 -8.11 -14.51
C VAL A 98 -25.27 -8.52 -13.08
N PRO A 99 -24.23 -7.92 -12.48
CA PRO A 99 -23.90 -8.16 -11.08
C PRO A 99 -25.06 -7.80 -10.14
N ALA A 100 -25.22 -8.57 -9.07
CA ALA A 100 -26.09 -8.21 -7.96
C ALA A 100 -25.43 -7.09 -7.16
N ASN A 101 -26.10 -5.94 -7.12
CA ASN A 101 -25.62 -4.68 -6.59
C ASN A 101 -26.25 -4.36 -5.23
N PHE A 102 -25.40 -4.09 -4.23
CA PHE A 102 -25.80 -3.54 -2.94
C PHE A 102 -25.07 -2.23 -2.69
N THR A 103 -25.80 -1.11 -2.72
CA THR A 103 -25.24 0.23 -2.65
C THR A 103 -25.63 0.92 -1.34
N VAL A 104 -24.62 1.38 -0.61
CA VAL A 104 -24.73 2.23 0.57
C VAL A 104 -24.23 3.62 0.18
N ASN A 105 -25.13 4.58 -0.01
CA ASN A 105 -24.78 5.91 -0.51
C ASN A 105 -23.82 6.66 0.44
N GLY A 106 -24.01 6.47 1.75
CA GLY A 106 -23.19 6.99 2.82
C GLY A 106 -22.18 5.94 3.31
N ALA A 107 -22.20 5.63 4.60
CA ALA A 107 -21.17 4.80 5.22
C ALA A 107 -21.66 3.38 5.56
N ILE A 108 -20.80 2.39 5.35
CA ILE A 108 -20.87 1.09 6.03
C ILE A 108 -20.06 1.21 7.32
N LYS A 109 -20.71 1.01 8.47
CA LYS A 109 -20.13 1.16 9.81
C LYS A 109 -20.28 -0.14 10.59
N ALA A 110 -19.17 -0.85 10.79
CA ALA A 110 -19.09 -2.02 11.67
C ALA A 110 -18.60 -1.56 13.05
N GLN A 111 -19.51 -1.44 14.01
CA GLN A 111 -19.27 -0.73 15.27
C GLN A 111 -18.94 -1.66 16.45
N ILE A 112 -18.19 -1.13 17.42
CA ILE A 112 -17.83 -1.83 18.65
C ILE A 112 -19.06 -1.95 19.56
N THR A 113 -19.23 -3.12 20.19
CA THR A 113 -20.25 -3.36 21.21
C THR A 113 -19.70 -4.20 22.38
N ASP A 114 -20.57 -4.58 23.31
CA ASP A 114 -20.31 -5.53 24.39
C ASP A 114 -20.47 -7.00 23.98
N GLN A 115 -20.98 -7.27 22.78
CA GLN A 115 -21.32 -8.60 22.33
C GLN A 115 -20.46 -9.02 21.14
N ARG A 116 -19.74 -10.14 21.27
CA ARG A 116 -18.92 -10.69 20.18
C ARG A 116 -19.80 -11.30 19.09
N GLY A 117 -19.53 -10.92 17.85
CA GLY A 117 -20.10 -11.52 16.65
C GLY A 117 -19.48 -10.90 15.41
N GLU A 118 -19.14 -11.74 14.42
CA GLU A 118 -18.66 -11.27 13.13
C GLU A 118 -19.83 -10.65 12.34
N MET A 119 -19.56 -9.53 11.68
CA MET A 119 -20.46 -8.86 10.75
C MET A 119 -20.08 -9.32 9.35
N VAL A 120 -21.06 -9.73 8.54
CA VAL A 120 -20.81 -10.48 7.30
C VAL A 120 -21.59 -9.90 6.14
N PHE A 121 -20.89 -9.69 5.03
CA PHE A 121 -21.44 -9.77 3.68
C PHE A 121 -21.04 -11.12 3.07
N GLY A 122 -21.97 -11.83 2.47
CA GLY A 122 -21.67 -13.11 1.81
C GLY A 122 -22.81 -13.60 0.93
N GLU A 123 -22.84 -14.91 0.71
CA GLU A 123 -23.84 -15.58 -0.11
C GLU A 123 -24.62 -16.66 0.66
N SER A 124 -25.85 -16.89 0.22
CA SER A 124 -26.73 -17.95 0.70
C SER A 124 -27.47 -18.57 -0.48
N PHE A 125 -26.69 -19.16 -1.40
CA PHE A 125 -27.23 -19.78 -2.61
C PHE A 125 -27.78 -21.19 -2.36
N GLY A 126 -27.28 -21.92 -1.37
CA GLY A 126 -27.67 -23.31 -1.12
C GLY A 126 -27.26 -24.23 -2.27
N ASP A 127 -28.04 -25.29 -2.51
CA ASP A 127 -27.76 -26.28 -3.57
C ASP A 127 -28.27 -25.86 -4.97
N TYR A 128 -28.60 -24.58 -5.15
CA TYR A 128 -29.17 -24.10 -6.40
C TYR A 128 -28.08 -23.96 -7.47
N GLU A 129 -28.34 -24.48 -8.66
CA GLU A 129 -27.41 -24.35 -9.79
C GLU A 129 -27.35 -22.91 -10.31
N GLY A 130 -26.13 -22.50 -10.67
CA GLY A 130 -25.89 -21.20 -11.29
C GLY A 130 -24.72 -20.47 -10.68
N THR A 131 -24.50 -19.28 -11.21
CA THR A 131 -23.44 -18.37 -10.76
C THR A 131 -23.96 -16.95 -10.59
N ALA A 132 -23.28 -16.13 -9.81
CA ALA A 132 -23.56 -14.71 -9.66
C ALA A 132 -22.25 -13.90 -9.62
N ALA A 133 -22.30 -12.69 -10.18
CA ALA A 133 -21.35 -11.65 -9.86
C ALA A 133 -21.96 -10.73 -8.79
N VAL A 134 -21.14 -10.22 -7.89
CA VAL A 134 -21.56 -9.36 -6.77
C VAL A 134 -20.78 -8.05 -6.81
N GLU A 135 -21.49 -6.95 -6.60
CA GLU A 135 -20.91 -5.62 -6.48
C GLU A 135 -21.48 -4.91 -5.26
N ILE A 136 -20.60 -4.43 -4.40
CA ILE A 136 -20.96 -3.66 -3.19
C ILE A 136 -20.36 -2.27 -3.35
N ASN A 137 -21.20 -1.25 -3.23
CA ASN A 137 -20.77 0.14 -3.31
C ASN A 137 -20.99 0.83 -1.97
N ALA A 138 -20.01 1.59 -1.51
CA ALA A 138 -20.12 2.39 -0.29
C ALA A 138 -19.54 3.79 -0.51
N GLY A 139 -20.14 4.83 0.08
CA GLY A 139 -19.51 6.14 0.17
C GLY A 139 -18.24 6.09 1.04
N SER A 140 -18.31 5.44 2.20
CA SER A 140 -17.13 5.13 3.05
C SER A 140 -17.30 3.80 3.79
N LEU A 141 -16.20 3.26 4.32
CA LEU A 141 -16.20 2.05 5.13
C LEU A 141 -15.46 2.28 6.45
N GLU A 142 -16.10 1.97 7.57
CA GLU A 142 -15.55 2.18 8.92
C GLU A 142 -15.72 0.89 9.74
N VAL A 143 -14.62 0.35 10.28
CA VAL A 143 -14.62 -0.89 11.07
C VAL A 143 -13.94 -0.65 12.41
N GLY A 144 -14.70 -0.71 13.49
CA GLY A 144 -14.16 -0.54 14.84
C GLY A 144 -13.68 0.88 15.15
N CYS A 145 -14.18 1.88 14.42
CA CYS A 145 -13.81 3.29 14.60
C CYS A 145 -14.64 4.00 15.68
N GLU A 146 -15.80 3.44 16.03
CA GLU A 146 -16.74 4.02 16.98
C GLU A 146 -17.49 2.92 17.75
N VAL A 147 -18.00 3.29 18.93
CA VAL A 147 -18.90 2.44 19.71
C VAL A 147 -20.32 2.69 19.25
N TYR A 148 -21.12 1.62 19.15
CA TYR A 148 -22.51 1.74 18.77
C TYR A 148 -23.25 2.77 19.61
N ASP A 149 -23.85 3.75 18.93
CA ASP A 149 -24.68 4.81 19.54
C ASP A 149 -23.96 5.57 20.66
N ASN A 150 -22.62 5.64 20.60
CA ASN A 150 -21.76 6.23 21.64
C ASN A 150 -22.02 5.70 23.06
N ARG A 151 -22.48 4.44 23.18
CA ARG A 151 -22.81 3.84 24.45
C ARG A 151 -21.57 3.52 25.29
N THR A 152 -21.78 3.42 26.58
CA THR A 152 -20.80 2.86 27.51
C THR A 152 -21.18 1.42 27.83
N PHE A 153 -20.21 0.51 27.69
CA PHE A 153 -20.37 -0.90 28.03
C PHE A 153 -19.44 -1.29 29.18
N SER A 154 -19.78 -2.35 29.92
CA SER A 154 -18.91 -2.91 30.96
C SER A 154 -17.67 -3.58 30.39
N SER A 155 -17.75 -4.05 29.14
CA SER A 155 -16.65 -4.61 28.37
C SER A 155 -16.86 -4.34 26.90
N TYR A 156 -15.77 -4.13 26.15
CA TYR A 156 -15.80 -3.97 24.70
C TYR A 156 -15.19 -5.20 24.04
N VAL A 157 -15.83 -5.69 22.98
CA VAL A 157 -15.35 -6.83 22.20
C VAL A 157 -14.80 -6.39 20.84
N PRO A 158 -14.04 -7.24 20.13
CA PRO A 158 -13.56 -6.93 18.79
C PRO A 158 -14.71 -6.59 17.81
N ALA A 159 -14.48 -5.60 16.95
CA ALA A 159 -15.31 -5.32 15.79
C ALA A 159 -14.71 -6.02 14.55
N SER A 160 -15.46 -6.95 13.96
CA SER A 160 -14.98 -7.77 12.85
C SER A 160 -15.97 -7.74 11.69
N LEU A 161 -15.55 -7.16 10.55
CA LEU A 161 -16.31 -7.19 9.30
C LEU A 161 -15.65 -8.15 8.31
N ALA A 162 -16.44 -9.02 7.70
CA ALA A 162 -15.96 -9.97 6.70
C ALA A 162 -16.83 -9.94 5.44
N PHE A 163 -16.18 -9.86 4.29
CA PHE A 163 -16.75 -10.18 2.99
C PHE A 163 -16.37 -11.63 2.68
N LYS A 164 -17.35 -12.49 2.48
CA LYS A 164 -17.17 -13.95 2.42
C LYS A 164 -17.61 -14.55 1.08
N PHE A 165 -17.06 -14.06 -0.03
CA PHE A 165 -17.40 -14.50 -1.38
C PHE A 165 -16.35 -15.48 -1.95
N GLN A 166 -16.13 -16.58 -1.22
CA GLN A 166 -15.18 -17.63 -1.63
C GLN A 166 -15.85 -18.80 -2.36
N SER A 167 -17.18 -18.85 -2.43
CA SER A 167 -17.88 -19.89 -3.21
C SER A 167 -17.51 -19.83 -4.69
N GLU A 168 -17.35 -21.00 -5.32
CA GLU A 168 -17.14 -21.13 -6.77
C GLU A 168 -18.34 -20.61 -7.58
N GLN A 169 -19.52 -20.50 -6.96
CA GLN A 169 -20.69 -19.91 -7.60
C GLN A 169 -20.59 -18.39 -7.72
N VAL A 170 -19.68 -17.74 -6.98
CA VAL A 170 -19.43 -16.30 -7.12
C VAL A 170 -18.31 -16.09 -8.14
N THR A 171 -18.69 -15.71 -9.37
CA THR A 171 -17.75 -15.56 -10.49
C THR A 171 -16.86 -14.33 -10.37
N ASN A 172 -17.34 -13.31 -9.68
CA ASN A 172 -16.60 -12.09 -9.36
C ASN A 172 -17.29 -11.37 -8.20
N ALA A 173 -16.53 -10.91 -7.21
CA ALA A 173 -17.03 -10.07 -6.13
C ALA A 173 -16.16 -8.81 -6.00
N THR A 174 -16.81 -7.65 -6.02
CA THR A 174 -16.13 -6.35 -5.99
C THR A 174 -16.71 -5.45 -4.90
N LEU A 175 -15.83 -4.79 -4.15
CA LEU A 175 -16.18 -3.69 -3.24
C LEU A 175 -15.63 -2.38 -3.79
N ASN A 176 -16.49 -1.41 -4.04
CA ASN A 176 -16.12 -0.04 -4.40
C ASN A 176 -16.42 0.90 -3.23
N VAL A 177 -15.41 1.65 -2.78
CA VAL A 177 -15.53 2.68 -1.76
C VAL A 177 -15.18 4.03 -2.37
N GLY A 178 -16.18 4.91 -2.46
CA GLY A 178 -16.05 6.23 -3.09
C GLY A 178 -15.19 7.24 -2.32
N GLY A 179 -14.98 6.99 -1.02
CA GLY A 179 -14.14 7.78 -0.14
C GLY A 179 -13.15 6.92 0.63
N ASP A 180 -12.95 7.24 1.90
CA ASP A 180 -11.94 6.59 2.75
C ASP A 180 -12.44 5.27 3.35
N VAL A 181 -11.48 4.40 3.66
CA VAL A 181 -11.68 3.24 4.54
C VAL A 181 -10.97 3.51 5.86
N LYS A 182 -11.62 3.20 6.98
CA LYS A 182 -11.02 3.30 8.31
C LYS A 182 -11.16 1.96 9.03
N VAL A 183 -10.06 1.46 9.59
CA VAL A 183 -10.04 0.23 10.39
C VAL A 183 -9.36 0.52 11.71
N GLY A 184 -10.14 0.45 12.79
CA GLY A 184 -9.80 0.89 14.14
C GLY A 184 -9.66 2.41 14.26
N GLY A 185 -8.89 2.86 15.24
CA GLY A 185 -8.68 4.29 15.54
C GLY A 185 -9.78 4.93 16.39
N VAL A 186 -10.49 4.15 17.20
CA VAL A 186 -11.48 4.70 18.15
C VAL A 186 -10.80 5.66 19.11
N SER A 187 -11.34 6.88 19.21
CA SER A 187 -10.77 7.98 20.02
C SER A 187 -11.27 8.00 21.47
N VAL A 188 -11.94 6.94 21.91
CA VAL A 188 -12.52 6.85 23.26
C VAL A 188 -11.53 6.13 24.19
N ASP A 189 -11.16 6.81 25.27
CA ASP A 189 -10.22 6.28 26.27
C ASP A 189 -10.72 4.97 26.89
N GLY A 190 -9.79 4.04 27.12
CA GLY A 190 -10.06 2.75 27.77
C GLY A 190 -10.60 1.66 26.83
N ILE A 191 -10.85 1.95 25.55
CA ILE A 191 -11.26 0.94 24.58
C ILE A 191 -10.05 0.19 24.04
N ASN A 192 -9.99 -1.11 24.37
CA ASN A 192 -8.93 -2.03 23.98
C ASN A 192 -9.49 -3.18 23.11
N ALA A 193 -10.19 -2.83 22.03
CA ALA A 193 -10.93 -3.79 21.20
C ALA A 193 -10.29 -3.93 19.81
N ALA A 194 -9.95 -5.15 19.40
CA ALA A 194 -9.40 -5.35 18.06
C ALA A 194 -10.38 -4.91 16.95
N ALA A 195 -9.83 -4.45 15.83
CA ALA A 195 -10.58 -4.13 14.62
C ALA A 195 -10.09 -5.01 13.47
N THR A 196 -10.97 -5.80 12.87
CA THR A 196 -10.57 -6.72 11.81
C THR A 196 -11.44 -6.60 10.58
N LEU A 197 -10.81 -6.52 9.42
CA LEU A 197 -11.47 -6.52 8.12
C LEU A 197 -11.00 -7.73 7.30
N SER A 198 -11.92 -8.58 6.88
CA SER A 198 -11.62 -9.75 6.05
C SER A 198 -12.18 -9.58 4.65
N LEU A 199 -11.30 -9.64 3.65
CA LEU A 199 -11.57 -9.38 2.25
C LEU A 199 -11.57 -10.70 1.49
N GLY A 200 -12.70 -11.39 1.49
CA GLY A 200 -12.99 -12.51 0.59
C GLY A 200 -13.64 -11.99 -0.68
N LEU A 201 -12.90 -11.17 -1.43
CA LEU A 201 -13.34 -10.47 -2.64
C LEU A 201 -12.25 -10.63 -3.71
N ASP A 202 -12.62 -10.50 -4.98
CA ASP A 202 -11.65 -10.50 -6.09
C ASP A 202 -11.01 -9.13 -6.26
N ASN A 203 -11.81 -8.07 -6.10
CA ASN A 203 -11.37 -6.68 -6.28
C ASN A 203 -11.90 -5.79 -5.14
N VAL A 204 -11.05 -4.91 -4.64
CA VAL A 204 -11.43 -3.86 -3.70
C VAL A 204 -10.86 -2.55 -4.22
N ASN A 205 -11.74 -1.60 -4.52
CA ASN A 205 -11.39 -0.29 -5.07
C ASN A 205 -11.72 0.78 -4.03
N VAL A 206 -10.72 1.48 -3.52
CA VAL A 206 -10.88 2.57 -2.56
C VAL A 206 -10.36 3.85 -3.21
N ALA A 207 -11.27 4.76 -3.54
CA ALA A 207 -10.90 6.02 -4.19
C ALA A 207 -10.12 6.94 -3.25
N GLY A 208 -10.40 6.90 -1.95
CA GLY A 208 -9.70 7.65 -0.91
C GLY A 208 -8.51 6.90 -0.30
N VAL A 209 -8.20 7.23 0.94
CA VAL A 209 -7.12 6.63 1.72
C VAL A 209 -7.70 5.55 2.64
N MET A 210 -6.98 4.43 2.77
CA MET A 210 -7.25 3.46 3.83
C MET A 210 -6.41 3.81 5.06
N HIS A 211 -7.08 4.24 6.12
CA HIS A 211 -6.51 4.59 7.42
C HIS A 211 -6.60 3.41 8.37
N MET A 212 -5.49 3.05 9.00
CA MET A 212 -5.42 1.97 9.98
C MET A 212 -4.86 2.47 11.30
N ALA A 213 -5.51 2.12 12.40
CA ALA A 213 -5.02 2.45 13.74
C ALA A 213 -5.55 1.45 14.76
N SER A 214 -4.70 1.00 15.69
CA SER A 214 -5.14 0.18 16.82
C SER A 214 -5.99 0.94 17.82
N ASN A 215 -6.96 0.24 18.41
CA ASN A 215 -7.82 0.73 19.49
C ASN A 215 -7.19 0.36 20.84
N GLY A 216 -6.57 1.32 21.53
CA GLY A 216 -5.85 1.04 22.77
C GLY A 216 -4.78 -0.04 22.57
N SER A 217 -4.84 -1.13 23.34
CA SER A 217 -3.99 -2.32 23.17
C SER A 217 -4.54 -3.37 22.19
N GLY A 218 -5.70 -3.14 21.57
CA GLY A 218 -6.27 -4.01 20.56
C GLY A 218 -5.56 -3.88 19.22
N TYR A 219 -5.28 -5.00 18.55
CA TYR A 219 -4.65 -5.00 17.23
C TYR A 219 -5.63 -4.60 16.11
N THR A 220 -5.08 -4.19 14.97
CA THR A 220 -5.84 -3.99 13.73
C THR A 220 -5.33 -4.93 12.65
N PHE A 221 -6.23 -5.68 12.02
CA PHE A 221 -5.85 -6.67 11.02
C PHE A 221 -6.75 -6.65 9.79
N VAL A 222 -6.15 -6.40 8.63
CA VAL A 222 -6.81 -6.56 7.33
C VAL A 222 -6.28 -7.85 6.71
N SER A 223 -7.18 -8.75 6.32
CA SER A 223 -6.82 -10.04 5.73
C SER A 223 -7.42 -10.23 4.35
N PHE A 224 -6.62 -10.68 3.39
CA PHE A 224 -7.14 -11.23 2.13
C PHE A 224 -7.58 -12.67 2.36
N ALA A 225 -8.90 -12.89 2.48
CA ALA A 225 -9.49 -14.21 2.68
C ALA A 225 -9.74 -14.97 1.36
N LYS A 226 -9.48 -14.31 0.24
CA LYS A 226 -9.42 -14.80 -1.14
C LYS A 226 -8.24 -14.06 -1.81
N GLU A 227 -7.70 -14.59 -2.90
CA GLU A 227 -6.80 -13.81 -3.75
C GLU A 227 -7.52 -12.54 -4.22
N CYS A 228 -6.91 -11.38 -3.98
CA CYS A 228 -7.56 -10.08 -4.11
C CYS A 228 -6.61 -9.04 -4.70
N VAL A 229 -7.15 -8.15 -5.54
CA VAL A 229 -6.50 -6.89 -5.93
C VAL A 229 -7.14 -5.76 -5.13
N LEU A 230 -6.34 -5.09 -4.29
CA LEU A 230 -6.72 -3.88 -3.56
C LEU A 230 -6.13 -2.67 -4.30
N GLU A 231 -6.95 -1.90 -5.00
CA GLU A 231 -6.59 -0.58 -5.50
C GLU A 231 -6.99 0.48 -4.46
N VAL A 232 -6.06 1.34 -4.06
CA VAL A 232 -6.28 2.31 -2.98
C VAL A 232 -5.57 3.63 -3.27
N GLY A 233 -6.21 4.76 -2.99
CA GLY A 233 -5.63 6.11 -3.11
C GLY A 233 -4.49 6.40 -2.12
N GLY A 234 -4.18 5.48 -1.22
CA GLY A 234 -3.04 5.50 -0.31
C GLY A 234 -3.30 4.69 0.95
N LEU A 235 -2.24 4.26 1.62
CA LEU A 235 -2.32 3.68 2.96
C LEU A 235 -1.77 4.66 3.98
N SER A 236 -2.46 4.77 5.11
CA SER A 236 -1.95 5.55 6.23
C SER A 236 -2.21 4.91 7.58
N SER A 237 -1.36 5.24 8.55
CA SER A 237 -1.56 4.90 9.95
C SER A 237 -1.37 6.13 10.83
N LEU A 238 -2.27 6.35 11.78
CA LEU A 238 -2.25 7.50 12.67
C LEU A 238 -1.48 7.18 13.97
N VAL A 239 -0.25 7.71 14.06
CA VAL A 239 0.61 7.92 15.26
C VAL A 239 1.07 6.67 16.05
N ASP A 240 2.37 6.69 16.40
CA ASP A 240 3.16 5.84 17.32
C ASP A 240 2.80 4.35 17.48
N ASN A 241 3.63 3.49 16.84
CA ASN A 241 3.93 2.12 17.24
C ASN A 241 2.73 1.28 17.71
N LYS A 242 1.83 0.89 16.78
CA LYS A 242 0.75 -0.04 17.12
C LYS A 242 0.65 -1.22 16.15
N ASP A 243 0.03 -2.30 16.64
CA ASP A 243 -0.08 -3.58 15.96
C ASP A 243 -1.12 -3.52 14.83
N VAL A 244 -0.73 -2.90 13.72
CA VAL A 244 -1.52 -2.85 12.48
C VAL A 244 -0.86 -3.73 11.42
N THR A 245 -1.64 -4.62 10.79
CA THR A 245 -1.10 -5.57 9.82
C THR A 245 -2.07 -5.82 8.67
N ILE A 246 -1.52 -5.94 7.46
CA ILE A 246 -2.20 -6.40 6.26
C ILE A 246 -1.51 -7.67 5.77
N ALA A 247 -2.27 -8.74 5.52
CA ALA A 247 -1.70 -9.97 4.96
C ALA A 247 -2.73 -10.86 4.26
N ASN A 248 -2.29 -11.91 3.57
CA ASN A 248 -3.20 -12.99 3.22
C ASN A 248 -3.69 -13.72 4.48
N GLY A 249 -4.84 -14.39 4.33
CA GLY A 249 -5.32 -15.37 5.30
C GLY A 249 -4.27 -16.45 5.50
N ALA A 250 -4.15 -16.93 6.74
CA ALA A 250 -2.98 -17.69 7.09
C ALA A 250 -2.92 -19.10 6.45
N GLY A 251 -1.73 -19.50 6.00
CA GLY A 251 -1.47 -20.75 5.29
C GLY A 251 -2.09 -20.83 3.90
N LYS A 252 -2.54 -19.70 3.34
CA LYS A 252 -3.17 -19.64 2.01
C LYS A 252 -2.14 -19.34 0.94
N ALA A 253 -2.31 -19.98 -0.21
CA ALA A 253 -1.46 -19.81 -1.39
C ALA A 253 -1.98 -18.71 -2.32
N TYR A 254 -2.46 -17.60 -1.75
CA TYR A 254 -3.01 -16.48 -2.51
C TYR A 254 -1.90 -15.59 -3.07
N ASN A 255 -2.09 -15.09 -4.28
CA ASN A 255 -1.22 -14.11 -4.91
C ASN A 255 -1.90 -12.73 -4.96
N SER A 256 -2.11 -12.14 -3.79
CA SER A 256 -2.83 -10.87 -3.65
C SER A 256 -1.95 -9.67 -4.03
N SER A 257 -2.56 -8.55 -4.37
CA SER A 257 -1.85 -7.33 -4.75
C SER A 257 -2.45 -6.09 -4.10
N ILE A 258 -1.59 -5.16 -3.68
CA ILE A 258 -1.96 -3.80 -3.28
C ILE A 258 -1.41 -2.85 -4.35
N VAL A 259 -2.30 -2.07 -4.96
CA VAL A 259 -1.98 -1.09 -6.00
C VAL A 259 -2.29 0.30 -5.46
N PHE A 260 -1.25 1.08 -5.24
CA PHE A 260 -1.34 2.46 -4.81
C PHE A 260 -1.66 3.36 -6.00
N LYS A 261 -2.73 4.16 -5.86
CA LYS A 261 -3.24 5.12 -6.85
C LYS A 261 -3.17 6.56 -6.33
N ASN A 262 -2.25 6.82 -5.41
CA ASN A 262 -2.04 8.12 -4.77
C ASN A 262 -2.08 9.26 -5.79
N ALA A 263 -2.93 10.25 -5.56
CA ALA A 263 -3.08 11.40 -6.44
C ALA A 263 -1.82 12.28 -6.38
N ALA A 264 -1.54 13.02 -7.46
CA ALA A 264 -0.43 13.98 -7.47
C ALA A 264 -0.52 14.95 -6.28
N GLY A 265 0.61 15.21 -5.62
CA GLY A 265 0.68 16.07 -4.44
C GLY A 265 0.23 15.42 -3.12
N THR A 266 -0.20 14.16 -3.13
CA THR A 266 -0.47 13.40 -1.89
C THR A 266 0.80 12.69 -1.40
N ASP A 267 0.98 12.64 -0.08
CA ASP A 267 2.03 11.89 0.59
C ASP A 267 1.41 11.08 1.74
N CYS A 268 1.23 9.78 1.50
CA CYS A 268 0.60 8.87 2.45
C CYS A 268 1.66 8.03 3.18
N GLN A 269 1.51 7.89 4.49
CA GLN A 269 2.46 7.18 5.35
C GLN A 269 1.80 6.08 6.16
N TYR A 270 2.24 4.84 5.92
CA TYR A 270 1.84 3.66 6.67
C TYR A 270 3.01 3.14 7.52
N ILE A 271 2.76 3.01 8.82
CA ILE A 271 3.66 2.40 9.82
C ILE A 271 2.94 1.17 10.36
N GLY A 272 3.43 -0.01 9.99
CA GLY A 272 2.75 -1.28 10.27
C GLY A 272 3.42 -2.43 9.55
N VAL A 273 2.75 -3.57 9.39
CA VAL A 273 3.31 -4.71 8.65
C VAL A 273 2.43 -5.05 7.45
N ILE A 274 3.04 -5.10 6.28
CA ILE A 274 2.49 -5.79 5.11
C ILE A 274 3.32 -7.04 4.89
N ALA A 275 2.67 -8.20 4.92
CA ALA A 275 3.35 -9.49 4.84
C ALA A 275 2.51 -10.53 4.10
N ASP A 276 3.17 -11.57 3.61
CA ASP A 276 2.54 -12.60 2.79
C ASP A 276 1.54 -13.47 3.57
N ASP A 277 1.80 -13.72 4.86
CA ASP A 277 1.05 -14.66 5.71
C ASP A 277 1.16 -14.23 7.19
N GLY A 278 0.59 -13.07 7.52
CA GLY A 278 0.70 -12.48 8.85
C GLY A 278 2.14 -12.08 9.22
N ASN A 279 2.36 -11.76 10.50
CA ASN A 279 3.60 -11.13 10.99
C ASN A 279 4.39 -12.00 11.98
N ASN A 280 4.00 -13.26 12.16
CA ASN A 280 4.62 -14.20 13.08
C ASN A 280 4.59 -15.65 12.55
N ARG A 281 5.12 -15.86 11.34
CA ARG A 281 5.17 -17.19 10.69
C ARG A 281 6.60 -17.64 10.41
N ASN A 282 6.81 -18.95 10.48
CA ASN A 282 8.04 -19.53 9.96
C ASN A 282 8.00 -19.48 8.42
N LEU A 283 9.17 -19.28 7.81
CA LEU A 283 9.28 -19.04 6.37
C LEU A 283 8.75 -20.23 5.55
N GLU A 284 9.01 -21.45 6.00
CA GLU A 284 8.59 -22.70 5.36
C GLU A 284 7.07 -22.93 5.34
N ASP A 285 6.32 -22.22 6.20
CA ASP A 285 4.86 -22.31 6.25
C ASP A 285 4.18 -21.33 5.29
N VAL A 286 4.92 -20.34 4.76
CA VAL A 286 4.39 -19.30 3.87
C VAL A 286 4.20 -19.86 2.46
N LYS A 287 2.97 -19.75 1.96
CA LYS A 287 2.57 -20.32 0.65
C LYS A 287 2.10 -19.30 -0.37
N GLY A 288 1.67 -18.13 0.10
CA GLY A 288 1.17 -17.04 -0.73
C GLY A 288 2.16 -15.90 -0.79
N VAL A 289 1.78 -14.86 -1.53
CA VAL A 289 2.52 -13.60 -1.61
C VAL A 289 1.56 -12.42 -1.60
N VAL A 290 2.05 -11.27 -1.13
CA VAL A 290 1.41 -9.97 -1.34
C VAL A 290 2.36 -9.13 -2.21
N ASN A 291 1.91 -8.77 -3.40
CA ASN A 291 2.63 -7.87 -4.28
C ASN A 291 2.23 -6.42 -4.02
N ILE A 292 3.19 -5.52 -4.22
CA ILE A 292 3.00 -4.08 -4.09
C ILE A 292 3.24 -3.42 -5.43
N THR A 293 2.34 -2.54 -5.85
CA THR A 293 2.53 -1.71 -7.04
C THR A 293 2.27 -0.24 -6.72
N MET A 294 3.24 0.62 -6.99
CA MET A 294 3.04 2.06 -7.02
C MET A 294 2.66 2.49 -8.45
N ASP A 295 1.39 2.86 -8.64
CA ASP A 295 0.79 3.25 -9.92
C ASP A 295 -0.09 4.51 -9.78
N GLY A 296 0.29 5.38 -8.84
CA GLY A 296 -0.25 6.73 -8.67
C GLY A 296 0.84 7.78 -8.92
N ASP A 297 0.44 9.04 -9.09
CA ASP A 297 1.38 10.14 -9.33
C ASP A 297 1.90 10.79 -8.03
N GLY A 298 1.31 10.43 -6.87
CA GLY A 298 1.72 10.90 -5.55
C GLY A 298 2.87 10.09 -4.91
N THR A 299 2.94 10.14 -3.58
CA THR A 299 3.94 9.44 -2.77
C THR A 299 3.25 8.46 -1.80
N GLN A 300 3.77 7.23 -1.73
CA GLN A 300 3.44 6.27 -0.67
C GLN A 300 4.70 5.92 0.12
N ARG A 301 4.57 5.86 1.46
CA ARG A 301 5.64 5.48 2.39
C ARG A 301 5.22 4.28 3.21
N LEU A 302 6.04 3.23 3.24
CA LEU A 302 5.75 1.95 3.89
C LEU A 302 6.86 1.60 4.89
N TYR A 303 6.53 1.68 6.18
CA TYR A 303 7.51 1.47 7.25
C TYR A 303 7.12 0.28 8.11
N SER A 304 7.97 -0.74 8.11
CA SER A 304 7.74 -1.99 8.81
C SER A 304 7.96 -1.82 10.31
N SER A 305 6.89 -1.81 11.10
CA SER A 305 6.97 -1.65 12.54
C SER A 305 5.80 -2.34 13.25
N LEU A 306 6.08 -2.91 14.41
CA LEU A 306 5.09 -3.37 15.39
C LEU A 306 5.54 -2.89 16.76
N LYS A 307 4.58 -2.79 17.69
CA LYS A 307 4.88 -2.32 19.03
C LYS A 307 5.80 -3.31 19.73
N ASP A 308 6.85 -2.79 20.37
CA ASP A 308 7.82 -3.57 21.16
C ASP A 308 8.46 -4.77 20.42
N ASN A 309 8.45 -4.75 19.09
CA ASN A 309 9.01 -5.81 18.25
C ASN A 309 10.15 -5.26 17.38
N MET A 310 11.34 -5.85 17.54
CA MET A 310 12.55 -5.51 16.81
C MET A 310 12.90 -6.53 15.71
N GLU A 311 12.20 -7.68 15.66
CA GLU A 311 12.40 -8.72 14.65
C GLU A 311 11.05 -9.37 14.29
N ILE A 312 10.48 -8.91 13.18
CA ILE A 312 9.15 -9.27 12.71
C ILE A 312 9.27 -10.44 11.72
N LYS A 313 8.59 -11.56 12.02
CA LYS A 313 8.54 -12.73 11.13
C LYS A 313 7.36 -12.65 10.14
N GLY A 314 7.27 -11.52 9.44
CA GLY A 314 6.34 -11.30 8.34
C GLY A 314 7.09 -11.41 7.03
N SER A 315 6.90 -12.50 6.29
CA SER A 315 7.58 -12.73 5.01
C SER A 315 7.20 -11.69 3.97
N GLN A 316 8.20 -11.31 3.18
CA GLN A 316 8.07 -10.50 1.99
C GLN A 316 8.76 -11.26 0.86
N LEU A 317 8.01 -12.08 0.13
CA LEU A 317 8.44 -12.93 -0.98
C LEU A 317 8.02 -12.37 -2.34
N GLY A 318 7.02 -11.49 -2.35
CA GLY A 318 6.41 -10.94 -3.57
C GLY A 318 7.28 -9.94 -4.31
N THR A 319 6.63 -9.18 -5.20
CA THR A 319 7.29 -8.13 -5.99
C THR A 319 6.79 -6.74 -5.59
N TYR A 320 7.71 -5.78 -5.51
CA TYR A 320 7.44 -4.35 -5.39
C TYR A 320 7.69 -3.72 -6.76
N THR A 321 6.65 -3.20 -7.41
CA THR A 321 6.75 -2.58 -8.74
C THR A 321 6.51 -1.08 -8.64
N VAL A 322 7.39 -0.26 -9.21
CA VAL A 322 7.24 1.19 -9.23
C VAL A 322 7.07 1.70 -10.67
N LYS A 323 5.82 1.96 -11.05
CA LYS A 323 5.46 2.38 -12.42
C LYS A 323 5.49 3.89 -12.59
N ARG A 324 5.06 4.62 -11.56
CA ARG A 324 4.93 6.08 -11.51
C ARG A 324 4.91 6.55 -10.06
N GLY A 325 4.98 7.86 -9.84
CA GLY A 325 5.02 8.44 -8.50
C GLY A 325 6.25 8.02 -7.71
N ARG A 326 6.16 8.06 -6.38
CA ARG A 326 7.26 7.77 -5.46
C ARG A 326 6.86 6.72 -4.43
N LEU A 327 7.69 5.69 -4.25
CA LEU A 327 7.52 4.68 -3.20
C LEU A 327 8.73 4.72 -2.26
N PHE A 328 8.48 5.00 -0.99
CA PHE A 328 9.48 4.90 0.08
C PHE A 328 9.24 3.70 0.96
N MET A 329 10.31 3.08 1.42
CA MET A 329 10.21 1.88 2.25
C MET A 329 11.28 1.80 3.33
N ASP A 330 10.91 1.17 4.45
CA ASP A 330 11.83 0.59 5.41
C ASP A 330 11.28 -0.76 5.88
N ASN A 331 12.06 -1.83 5.69
CA ASN A 331 11.77 -3.17 6.19
C ASN A 331 12.89 -3.73 7.06
N SER A 332 13.72 -2.84 7.64
CA SER A 332 14.82 -3.20 8.54
C SER A 332 14.39 -3.98 9.79
N ARG A 333 13.12 -3.92 10.18
CA ARG A 333 12.57 -4.73 11.29
C ARG A 333 12.03 -6.10 10.89
N ILE A 334 11.82 -6.39 9.60
CA ILE A 334 11.48 -7.75 9.16
C ILE A 334 12.70 -8.65 9.42
N ALA A 335 12.55 -9.91 9.83
CA ALA A 335 13.71 -10.81 10.01
C ALA A 335 14.49 -10.95 8.69
N SER A 336 15.83 -10.99 8.74
CA SER A 336 16.66 -11.00 7.51
C SER A 336 16.35 -12.17 6.57
N THR A 337 16.00 -13.34 7.11
CA THR A 337 15.57 -14.52 6.34
C THR A 337 14.23 -14.35 5.63
N HIS A 338 13.46 -13.32 5.98
CA HIS A 338 12.10 -13.06 5.51
C HIS A 338 12.03 -11.91 4.49
N ARG A 339 13.14 -11.22 4.23
CA ARG A 339 13.27 -10.09 3.27
C ARG A 339 13.66 -10.61 1.87
N LEU A 340 12.77 -11.33 1.21
CA LEU A 340 13.08 -12.05 -0.03
C LEU A 340 12.45 -11.45 -1.31
N ALA A 341 11.83 -10.28 -1.18
CA ALA A 341 11.10 -9.64 -2.26
C ALA A 341 12.01 -9.15 -3.38
N ALA A 342 11.45 -8.97 -4.57
CA ALA A 342 12.11 -8.30 -5.70
C ALA A 342 11.59 -6.87 -5.90
N LEU A 343 12.47 -5.94 -6.27
CA LEU A 343 12.09 -4.60 -6.73
C LEU A 343 12.11 -4.53 -8.26
N VAL A 344 11.05 -4.00 -8.88
CA VAL A 344 10.99 -3.76 -10.32
C VAL A 344 10.66 -2.29 -10.57
N MET A 345 11.57 -1.58 -11.23
CA MET A 345 11.40 -0.17 -11.57
C MET A 345 10.99 -0.03 -13.04
N GLU A 346 9.80 0.50 -13.31
CA GLU A 346 9.29 0.69 -14.67
C GLU A 346 9.19 2.16 -15.09
N GLY A 347 9.19 3.10 -14.15
CA GLY A 347 9.13 4.53 -14.49
C GLY A 347 9.07 5.53 -13.34
N GLY A 348 8.63 5.12 -12.14
CA GLY A 348 8.61 6.01 -10.96
C GLY A 348 9.93 6.05 -10.20
N GLU A 349 9.88 6.59 -8.98
CA GLU A 349 11.03 6.69 -8.09
C GLU A 349 10.88 5.81 -6.85
N PHE A 350 11.97 5.17 -6.43
CA PHE A 350 12.02 4.39 -5.21
C PHE A 350 13.04 4.96 -4.23
N GLY A 351 12.71 5.02 -2.95
CA GLY A 351 13.63 5.47 -1.90
C GLY A 351 13.56 4.59 -0.66
N ALA A 352 14.62 4.65 0.15
CA ALA A 352 14.58 4.21 1.53
C ALA A 352 14.34 5.42 2.43
N ALA A 353 13.57 5.25 3.49
CA ALA A 353 13.36 6.27 4.52
C ALA A 353 12.86 5.62 5.80
N HIS A 354 13.09 6.22 6.96
CA HIS A 354 12.51 5.77 8.22
C HIS A 354 11.40 6.71 8.67
N TYR A 355 10.38 6.19 9.36
CA TYR A 355 9.27 7.00 9.87
C TYR A 355 9.68 8.03 10.94
N ASN A 356 10.77 7.75 11.66
CA ASN A 356 11.50 8.69 12.50
C ASN A 356 12.72 9.21 11.71
N SER A 357 12.71 10.50 11.37
CA SER A 357 13.74 11.14 10.54
C SER A 357 15.14 11.11 11.16
N THR A 358 15.30 10.87 12.46
CA THR A 358 16.63 10.78 13.08
C THR A 358 17.25 9.39 12.99
N SER A 359 16.56 8.42 12.36
CA SER A 359 16.99 7.02 12.26
C SER A 359 17.17 6.64 10.80
N ILE A 360 18.21 5.88 10.50
CA ILE A 360 18.47 5.41 9.14
C ILE A 360 17.40 4.40 8.74
N GLY A 361 16.72 4.67 7.63
CA GLY A 361 15.83 3.74 6.96
C GLY A 361 16.62 2.80 6.08
N THR A 362 16.19 1.54 6.00
CA THR A 362 16.81 0.60 5.06
C THR A 362 15.77 -0.26 4.37
N ALA A 363 15.77 -0.21 3.05
CA ALA A 363 14.96 -1.05 2.20
C ALA A 363 15.79 -2.23 1.70
N TYR A 364 15.43 -3.44 2.12
CA TYR A 364 16.06 -4.68 1.71
C TYR A 364 15.21 -5.41 0.69
N PHE A 365 15.87 -5.85 -0.38
CA PHE A 365 15.34 -6.75 -1.38
C PHE A 365 16.33 -7.90 -1.62
N LYS A 366 15.81 -9.01 -2.11
CA LYS A 366 16.65 -10.08 -2.62
C LYS A 366 17.31 -9.68 -3.93
N SER A 367 16.52 -9.11 -4.84
CA SER A 367 16.95 -8.71 -6.18
C SER A 367 16.23 -7.47 -6.67
N GLY A 368 16.80 -6.80 -7.67
CA GLY A 368 16.22 -5.63 -8.31
C GLY A 368 16.38 -5.66 -9.82
N GLU A 369 15.38 -5.15 -10.55
CA GLU A 369 15.44 -4.94 -11.99
C GLU A 369 15.01 -3.51 -12.35
N ILE A 370 15.88 -2.77 -13.04
CA ILE A 370 15.63 -1.40 -13.48
C ILE A 370 15.35 -1.38 -14.98
N ARG A 371 14.07 -1.18 -15.33
CA ARG A 371 13.58 -1.03 -16.70
C ARG A 371 13.34 0.44 -17.06
N GLY A 372 13.13 1.30 -16.07
CA GLY A 372 12.98 2.74 -16.18
C GLY A 372 12.85 3.40 -14.80
N GLY A 373 12.76 4.73 -14.76
CA GLY A 373 12.61 5.48 -13.51
C GLY A 373 13.93 5.82 -12.82
N GLY A 374 13.90 5.95 -11.48
CA GLY A 374 15.04 6.38 -10.69
C GLY A 374 14.95 6.07 -9.21
N PHE A 375 15.92 6.56 -8.45
CA PHE A 375 15.93 6.47 -6.99
C PHE A 375 15.78 7.85 -6.37
N ALA A 376 15.19 7.93 -5.18
CA ALA A 376 14.97 9.16 -4.44
C ALA A 376 15.65 9.12 -3.07
N PHE A 377 16.40 10.17 -2.76
CA PHE A 377 17.04 10.43 -1.48
C PHE A 377 16.70 11.86 -1.09
N GLU A 378 15.75 12.08 -0.17
CA GLU A 378 15.16 13.39 0.09
C GLU A 378 16.15 14.35 0.78
N ASN A 379 16.96 15.02 -0.03
CA ASN A 379 17.97 16.04 0.31
C ASN A 379 19.00 15.63 1.38
N PHE A 380 19.09 14.33 1.71
CA PHE A 380 19.90 13.84 2.84
C PHE A 380 19.65 14.58 4.18
N GLU A 381 18.51 15.28 4.29
CA GLU A 381 18.17 16.15 5.42
C GLU A 381 18.12 15.38 6.74
N SER A 382 17.62 14.14 6.68
CA SER A 382 17.37 13.29 7.84
C SER A 382 18.65 12.93 8.61
N HIS A 383 19.81 12.87 7.93
CA HIS A 383 21.04 12.28 8.49
C HIS A 383 22.27 13.18 8.40
N ASN A 384 22.13 14.39 7.86
CA ASN A 384 23.27 15.27 7.58
C ASN A 384 24.37 14.52 6.80
N ALA A 385 23.97 13.82 5.73
CA ALA A 385 24.79 12.78 5.10
C ALA A 385 26.11 13.31 4.56
N LEU A 386 26.19 14.57 4.17
CA LEU A 386 27.41 15.21 3.69
C LEU A 386 28.47 15.30 4.80
N GLU A 387 28.08 15.57 6.04
CA GLU A 387 29.02 15.68 7.17
C GLU A 387 29.29 14.34 7.85
N LEU A 388 28.27 13.49 7.95
CA LEU A 388 28.34 12.25 8.74
C LEU A 388 28.53 11.00 7.89
N LEU A 389 28.40 11.11 6.56
CA LEU A 389 28.44 9.99 5.62
C LEU A 389 27.40 8.90 5.94
N MET A 390 26.31 9.30 6.60
CA MET A 390 25.18 8.44 6.97
C MET A 390 23.97 8.80 6.11
N THR A 391 23.30 7.80 5.56
CA THR A 391 22.11 8.01 4.75
C THR A 391 21.20 6.80 4.80
N ASP A 392 19.96 6.97 4.37
CA ASP A 392 19.03 5.87 4.11
C ASP A 392 19.59 4.96 3.01
N LYS A 393 19.41 3.64 3.14
CA LYS A 393 20.07 2.66 2.28
C LYS A 393 19.09 1.76 1.55
N ILE A 394 19.41 1.46 0.29
CA ILE A 394 18.75 0.41 -0.49
C ILE A 394 19.72 -0.75 -0.64
N VAL A 395 19.30 -1.95 -0.27
CA VAL A 395 20.17 -3.14 -0.19
C VAL A 395 19.56 -4.27 -1.01
N PHE A 396 20.32 -4.78 -1.97
CA PHE A 396 20.02 -6.00 -2.73
C PHE A 396 20.95 -7.12 -2.26
N SER A 397 20.43 -8.16 -1.62
CA SER A 397 21.28 -9.23 -1.10
C SER A 397 21.92 -10.09 -2.19
N GLU A 398 21.27 -10.17 -3.36
CA GLU A 398 21.76 -10.86 -4.55
C GLU A 398 21.96 -9.82 -5.66
N THR A 399 21.22 -9.90 -6.76
CA THR A 399 21.52 -9.14 -7.98
C THR A 399 20.71 -7.85 -8.09
N LEU A 400 21.38 -6.76 -8.50
CA LEU A 400 20.75 -5.60 -9.11
C LEU A 400 21.02 -5.60 -10.62
N ALA A 401 19.97 -5.62 -11.43
CA ALA A 401 20.04 -5.65 -12.89
C ALA A 401 19.51 -4.35 -13.51
N LYS A 402 20.18 -3.90 -14.56
CA LYS A 402 19.76 -2.78 -15.42
C LYS A 402 19.45 -3.28 -16.82
N SER A 403 18.25 -2.99 -17.32
CA SER A 403 17.86 -3.36 -18.68
C SER A 403 18.58 -2.50 -19.73
N ALA A 404 18.91 -3.09 -20.88
CA ALA A 404 19.67 -2.39 -21.94
C ALA A 404 18.98 -1.13 -22.48
N ASP A 405 17.65 -1.05 -22.37
CA ASP A 405 16.83 0.05 -22.88
C ASP A 405 16.40 1.04 -21.78
N SER A 406 16.85 0.86 -20.52
CA SER A 406 16.45 1.72 -19.40
C SER A 406 17.03 3.14 -19.47
N GLY A 407 18.05 3.36 -20.31
CA GLY A 407 18.80 4.63 -20.35
C GLY A 407 19.63 4.85 -19.08
N LYS A 408 19.92 6.13 -18.77
CA LYS A 408 20.53 6.50 -17.50
C LYS A 408 19.47 6.55 -16.39
N ILE A 409 19.88 6.21 -15.18
CA ILE A 409 19.05 6.15 -13.99
C ILE A 409 19.21 7.46 -13.22
N GLY A 410 18.10 8.12 -12.91
CA GLY A 410 18.11 9.35 -12.11
C GLY A 410 18.29 9.03 -10.63
N ILE A 411 19.15 9.78 -9.94
CA ILE A 411 19.22 9.83 -8.47
C ILE A 411 18.71 11.21 -8.05
N ASN A 412 17.51 11.25 -7.50
CA ASN A 412 16.80 12.46 -7.14
C ASN A 412 17.09 12.87 -5.70
N PHE A 413 17.72 14.04 -5.54
CA PHE A 413 18.05 14.64 -4.26
C PHE A 413 17.05 15.71 -3.80
N THR A 414 15.97 15.91 -4.54
CA THR A 414 14.92 16.84 -4.16
C THR A 414 14.28 16.44 -2.82
N SER A 415 14.15 17.40 -1.90
CA SER A 415 13.53 17.21 -0.60
C SER A 415 12.06 16.84 -0.72
N LYS A 416 11.47 16.40 0.39
CA LYS A 416 10.04 16.09 0.46
C LYS A 416 9.15 17.25 0.01
N ASP A 417 9.58 18.49 0.26
CA ASP A 417 8.85 19.71 -0.07
C ASP A 417 9.17 20.25 -1.48
N GLY A 418 10.01 19.54 -2.24
CA GLY A 418 10.36 19.93 -3.61
C GLY A 418 11.60 20.82 -3.74
N ALA A 419 12.35 21.06 -2.66
CA ALA A 419 13.57 21.87 -2.71
C ALA A 419 14.76 21.05 -3.25
N ALA A 420 15.62 21.68 -4.06
CA ALA A 420 16.87 21.05 -4.49
C ALA A 420 17.91 21.00 -3.35
N LEU A 421 18.84 20.04 -3.44
CA LEU A 421 20.06 20.00 -2.64
C LEU A 421 21.00 21.11 -3.14
N ASP A 422 21.03 22.21 -2.39
CA ASP A 422 21.91 23.35 -2.67
C ASP A 422 23.28 23.15 -2.02
N LEU A 423 24.28 22.83 -2.86
CA LEU A 423 25.64 22.52 -2.44
C LEU A 423 26.44 23.74 -1.98
N ALA A 424 26.01 24.96 -2.29
CA ALA A 424 26.67 26.17 -1.77
C ALA A 424 26.63 26.24 -0.23
N ASN A 425 25.65 25.58 0.39
CA ASN A 425 25.57 25.46 1.84
C ASN A 425 26.60 24.49 2.43
N TYR A 426 27.35 23.78 1.60
CA TYR A 426 28.27 22.71 1.98
C TYR A 426 29.69 22.88 1.41
N ASP A 427 30.04 24.08 0.91
CA ASP A 427 31.36 24.41 0.32
C ASP A 427 32.56 24.07 1.23
N TYR A 428 32.34 23.90 2.53
CA TYR A 428 33.37 23.54 3.52
C TYR A 428 33.60 22.02 3.67
N VAL A 429 32.74 21.18 3.09
CA VAL A 429 32.79 19.70 3.19
C VAL A 429 32.82 19.02 1.82
N ILE A 430 32.26 19.64 0.79
CA ILE A 430 32.35 19.14 -0.58
C ILE A 430 33.70 19.47 -1.22
N ALA A 431 34.09 18.70 -2.23
CA ALA A 431 35.37 18.89 -2.90
C ALA A 431 35.41 20.13 -3.81
N GLU A 432 36.59 20.68 -4.06
CA GLU A 432 36.77 21.78 -5.02
C GLU A 432 36.52 21.30 -6.46
N ASP A 433 36.85 20.03 -6.75
CA ASP A 433 36.62 19.39 -8.03
C ASP A 433 36.33 17.90 -7.88
N ALA A 434 35.97 17.23 -9.00
CA ALA A 434 35.63 15.81 -8.99
C ALA A 434 36.81 14.89 -8.63
N GLU A 435 38.06 15.33 -8.84
CA GLU A 435 39.26 14.53 -8.58
C GLU A 435 39.66 14.55 -7.09
N SER A 436 39.24 15.60 -6.36
CA SER A 436 39.50 15.83 -4.94
C SER A 436 38.40 15.33 -4.00
N ILE A 437 37.43 14.55 -4.49
CA ILE A 437 36.37 13.97 -3.66
C ILE A 437 36.94 12.92 -2.70
N GLU A 438 36.97 13.27 -1.41
CA GLU A 438 37.28 12.37 -0.31
C GLU A 438 36.03 11.80 0.38
N ASN A 439 34.95 12.58 0.41
CA ASN A 439 33.70 12.24 1.08
C ASN A 439 32.75 11.50 0.12
N TRP A 440 32.66 10.19 0.29
CA TRP A 440 31.81 9.30 -0.50
C TRP A 440 30.71 8.70 0.36
N ILE A 441 29.46 8.92 -0.04
CA ILE A 441 28.27 8.46 0.67
C ILE A 441 27.73 7.22 -0.04
N GLU A 442 27.66 6.08 0.67
CA GLU A 442 27.05 4.85 0.16
C GLU A 442 25.51 4.95 0.18
N ILE A 443 24.89 4.76 -0.98
CA ILE A 443 23.44 4.89 -1.16
C ILE A 443 22.74 3.57 -1.54
N ILE A 444 23.43 2.69 -2.26
CA ILE A 444 22.90 1.39 -2.70
C ILE A 444 23.98 0.31 -2.52
N THR A 445 23.59 -0.88 -2.06
CA THR A 445 24.46 -2.07 -2.11
C THR A 445 23.79 -3.21 -2.87
N ALA A 446 24.59 -4.03 -3.55
CA ALA A 446 24.14 -5.20 -4.27
C ALA A 446 25.18 -6.33 -4.17
N GLY A 447 24.73 -7.57 -3.96
CA GLY A 447 25.62 -8.74 -3.99
C GLY A 447 26.27 -8.95 -5.36
N ASP A 448 25.55 -8.66 -6.44
CA ASP A 448 26.04 -8.71 -7.83
C ASP A 448 25.37 -7.65 -8.71
N LEU A 449 26.01 -7.28 -9.82
CA LEU A 449 25.53 -6.29 -10.78
C LEU A 449 25.41 -6.88 -12.18
N SER A 450 24.32 -6.56 -12.87
CA SER A 450 24.13 -6.91 -14.28
C SER A 450 23.69 -5.71 -15.11
N GLY A 451 24.31 -5.51 -16.28
CA GLY A 451 23.95 -4.42 -17.20
C GLY A 451 24.49 -3.03 -16.86
N PHE A 452 25.32 -2.91 -15.81
CA PHE A 452 26.07 -1.70 -15.45
C PHE A 452 27.45 -1.66 -16.11
N ASP A 453 28.03 -0.47 -16.26
CA ASP A 453 29.39 -0.29 -16.75
C ASP A 453 30.42 -0.54 -15.64
N LEU A 454 31.09 -1.69 -15.74
CA LEU A 454 32.22 -2.08 -14.89
C LEU A 454 33.55 -2.10 -15.67
N GLU A 455 33.56 -1.55 -16.89
CA GLU A 455 34.77 -1.47 -17.73
C GLU A 455 35.52 -0.15 -17.49
N SER A 456 34.80 0.90 -17.12
CA SER A 456 35.34 2.25 -16.85
C SER A 456 35.99 2.34 -15.47
N LYS A 457 37.19 1.74 -15.30
CA LYS A 457 37.90 1.71 -14.01
C LYS A 457 38.50 3.06 -13.62
N LEU A 458 38.26 3.46 -12.37
CA LEU A 458 38.91 4.60 -11.70
C LEU A 458 40.06 4.14 -10.78
N GLY A 459 40.06 2.87 -10.38
CA GLY A 459 41.07 2.28 -9.51
C GLY A 459 40.90 0.76 -9.40
N GLU A 460 41.65 0.15 -8.49
CA GLU A 460 41.42 -1.25 -8.12
C GLU A 460 40.05 -1.36 -7.43
N ASN A 461 39.16 -2.16 -8.01
CA ASN A 461 37.79 -2.37 -7.52
C ASN A 461 36.94 -1.09 -7.43
N VAL A 462 37.28 -0.04 -8.20
CA VAL A 462 36.50 1.20 -8.29
C VAL A 462 36.18 1.51 -9.75
N TYR A 463 34.90 1.74 -10.04
CA TYR A 463 34.37 1.90 -11.39
C TYR A 463 33.54 3.19 -11.50
N ASP A 464 33.73 3.95 -12.57
CA ASP A 464 32.94 5.14 -12.89
C ASP A 464 31.49 4.73 -13.18
N ALA A 465 30.54 5.27 -12.42
CA ALA A 465 29.12 4.98 -12.57
C ALA A 465 28.35 6.14 -13.22
N ASN A 466 29.01 7.24 -13.60
CA ASN A 466 28.36 8.40 -14.23
C ASN A 466 27.83 8.08 -15.65
N GLY A 467 28.28 6.99 -16.27
CA GLY A 467 27.70 6.46 -17.50
C GLY A 467 26.28 5.90 -17.30
N ASP A 468 26.00 5.38 -16.10
CA ASP A 468 24.73 4.75 -15.73
C ASP A 468 23.81 5.68 -14.95
N PHE A 469 24.37 6.60 -14.16
CA PHE A 469 23.61 7.46 -13.25
C PHE A 469 23.77 8.95 -13.57
N TYR A 470 22.81 9.74 -13.13
CA TYR A 470 22.89 11.20 -13.09
C TYR A 470 22.06 11.74 -11.93
N ALA A 471 22.44 12.90 -11.39
CA ALA A 471 21.70 13.54 -10.33
C ALA A 471 20.55 14.40 -10.85
N ILE A 472 19.47 14.44 -10.07
CA ILE A 472 18.32 15.33 -10.22
C ILE A 472 18.20 16.13 -8.93
N GLY A 473 17.82 17.41 -9.04
CA GLY A 473 17.57 18.24 -7.86
C GLY A 473 18.84 18.61 -7.08
N VAL A 474 19.96 18.84 -7.78
CA VAL A 474 21.21 19.35 -7.21
C VAL A 474 21.50 20.73 -7.80
N GLU A 475 21.84 21.70 -6.96
CA GLU A 475 22.17 23.07 -7.33
C GLU A 475 23.56 23.46 -6.82
N ASN A 476 24.19 24.43 -7.49
CA ASN A 476 25.48 25.03 -7.11
C ASN A 476 26.65 24.04 -6.94
N GLY A 477 26.58 22.87 -7.57
CA GLY A 477 27.68 21.91 -7.64
C GLY A 477 27.31 20.72 -8.52
N VAL A 478 28.11 19.66 -8.42
CA VAL A 478 27.94 18.43 -9.18
C VAL A 478 27.99 17.22 -8.27
N ALA A 479 27.23 16.19 -8.64
CA ALA A 479 27.28 14.87 -8.02
C ALA A 479 28.00 13.89 -8.94
N ILE A 480 28.92 13.12 -8.37
CA ILE A 480 29.74 12.13 -9.07
C ILE A 480 29.43 10.76 -8.49
N PHE A 481 29.22 9.77 -9.36
CA PHE A 481 28.86 8.41 -8.96
C PHE A 481 29.97 7.42 -9.26
N ARG A 482 30.18 6.46 -8.34
CA ARG A 482 31.08 5.32 -8.56
C ARG A 482 30.53 4.05 -7.94
N TRP A 483 30.88 2.92 -8.54
CA TRP A 483 30.77 1.61 -7.90
C TRP A 483 32.08 1.26 -7.21
N VAL A 484 31.99 0.75 -6.00
CA VAL A 484 33.12 0.15 -5.28
C VAL A 484 32.81 -1.31 -5.02
N GLU A 485 33.68 -2.20 -5.49
CA GLU A 485 33.57 -3.65 -5.29
C GLU A 485 34.36 -4.07 -4.03
N SER A 486 33.73 -4.89 -3.21
CA SER A 486 34.33 -5.54 -2.06
C SER A 486 34.25 -7.05 -2.24
N LEU A 487 35.38 -7.74 -2.13
CA LEU A 487 35.51 -9.18 -2.37
C LEU A 487 34.52 -10.03 -1.55
N ASP A 488 34.10 -9.55 -0.38
CA ASP A 488 33.20 -10.26 0.53
C ASP A 488 31.77 -9.68 0.58
N ASN A 489 31.54 -8.49 0.00
CA ASN A 489 30.29 -7.73 0.19
C ASN A 489 29.64 -7.21 -1.11
N GLY A 490 30.10 -7.68 -2.28
CA GLY A 490 29.54 -7.26 -3.57
C GLY A 490 29.91 -5.82 -3.94
N TYR A 491 28.93 -5.04 -4.40
CA TYR A 491 29.11 -3.69 -4.94
C TYR A 491 28.37 -2.64 -4.11
N SER A 492 29.01 -1.48 -3.95
CA SER A 492 28.50 -0.30 -3.25
C SER A 492 28.44 0.89 -4.22
N LEU A 493 27.24 1.41 -4.48
CA LEU A 493 27.06 2.67 -5.22
C LEU A 493 27.30 3.81 -4.24
N GLN A 494 28.26 4.65 -4.59
CA GLN A 494 28.62 5.81 -3.80
C GLN A 494 28.42 7.08 -4.61
N VAL A 495 27.99 8.13 -3.92
CA VAL A 495 27.92 9.49 -4.45
C VAL A 495 28.87 10.39 -3.68
N GLY A 496 29.60 11.21 -4.43
CA GLY A 496 30.39 12.32 -3.89
C GLY A 496 29.98 13.63 -4.54
N PHE A 497 30.26 14.74 -3.88
CA PHE A 497 29.88 16.06 -4.34
C PHE A 497 31.09 16.97 -4.47
N ALA A 498 31.05 17.83 -5.49
CA ALA A 498 32.08 18.84 -5.73
C ALA A 498 31.43 20.17 -6.15
N GLN A 499 32.16 21.26 -5.98
CA GLN A 499 31.78 22.58 -6.49
C GLN A 499 31.67 22.56 -8.02
N VAL A 500 30.98 23.56 -8.59
CA VAL A 500 30.86 23.68 -10.04
C VAL A 500 32.26 23.80 -10.65
N PRO A 501 32.69 22.88 -11.52
CA PRO A 501 34.05 22.92 -12.05
C PRO A 501 34.25 24.19 -12.90
N GLU A 502 35.46 24.75 -12.88
CA GLU A 502 35.81 25.80 -13.85
C GLU A 502 35.56 25.30 -15.30
N PRO A 503 35.28 26.19 -16.28
CA PRO A 503 34.80 25.81 -17.61
C PRO A 503 35.63 24.72 -18.34
N ALA A 504 36.92 24.60 -18.04
CA ALA A 504 37.80 23.59 -18.61
C ALA A 504 37.56 22.17 -18.05
N ALA A 505 37.23 22.04 -16.76
CA ALA A 505 36.96 20.76 -16.11
C ALA A 505 35.57 20.21 -16.50
N VAL A 506 34.60 21.10 -16.73
CA VAL A 506 33.29 20.75 -17.31
C VAL A 506 33.48 20.07 -18.68
N ALA A 507 34.37 20.59 -19.52
CA ALA A 507 34.67 20.00 -20.83
C ALA A 507 35.34 18.61 -20.75
N ALA A 508 36.11 18.32 -19.69
CA ALA A 508 36.73 17.02 -19.46
C ALA A 508 35.73 15.96 -19.00
N ILE A 509 34.82 16.31 -18.07
CA ILE A 509 33.73 15.44 -17.62
C ILE A 509 32.80 15.07 -18.79
N PHE A 510 32.39 16.06 -19.59
CA PHE A 510 31.59 15.81 -20.79
C PHE A 510 32.40 15.14 -21.92
N GLY A 511 33.70 15.37 -21.99
CA GLY A 511 34.62 14.71 -22.92
C GLY A 511 34.75 13.21 -22.66
N MET A 512 34.84 12.77 -21.39
CA MET A 512 34.82 11.36 -21.01
C MET A 512 33.47 10.70 -21.29
N LEU A 513 32.35 11.39 -21.00
CA LEU A 513 31.00 10.91 -21.35
C LEU A 513 30.82 10.71 -22.86
N ALA A 514 31.35 11.61 -23.69
CA ALA A 514 31.30 11.49 -25.14
C ALA A 514 32.15 10.32 -25.68
N LEU A 515 33.30 10.02 -25.04
CA LEU A 515 34.15 8.88 -25.39
C LEU A 515 33.51 7.54 -25.02
N GLY A 516 32.83 7.45 -23.87
CA GLY A 516 32.04 6.29 -23.47
C GLY A 516 30.91 5.98 -24.45
N PHE A 517 30.15 7.00 -24.88
CA PHE A 517 29.12 6.85 -25.91
C PHE A 517 29.69 6.41 -27.27
N ALA A 518 30.86 6.92 -27.67
CA ALA A 518 31.52 6.52 -28.90
C ALA A 518 32.02 5.06 -28.86
N ALA A 519 32.48 4.59 -27.70
CA ALA A 519 32.91 3.20 -27.50
C ALA A 519 31.72 2.22 -27.52
N LEU A 520 30.60 2.56 -26.88
CA LEU A 520 29.36 1.78 -26.89
C LEU A 520 28.76 1.65 -28.31
N ARG A 521 28.85 2.70 -29.12
CA ARG A 521 28.38 2.66 -30.53
C ARG A 521 29.25 1.78 -31.43
N ARG A 522 30.51 1.56 -31.07
CA ARG A 522 31.44 0.72 -31.84
C ARG A 522 31.26 -0.78 -31.58
N ARG A 523 30.74 -1.17 -30.41
CA ARG A 523 30.46 -2.57 -30.05
C ARG A 523 29.11 -3.11 -30.54
N ARG A 524 28.20 -2.25 -31.03
CA ARG A 524 26.92 -2.62 -31.66
C ARG A 524 26.96 -2.69 -33.21
N ARG A 525 28.15 -2.71 -33.82
CA ARG A 525 28.35 -2.86 -35.28
C ARG A 525 29.02 -4.17 -35.62
#